data_AF-R6VL07-F1
#
_entry.id   AF-R6VL07-F1
#
_cell.length_a   1.000
_cell.length_b   1.000
_cell.length_c   1.000
_cell.angle_alpha   90.00
_cell.angle_beta   90.00
_cell.angle_gamma   90.00
#
_symmetry.space_group_name_H-M   'P 1'
#
loop_
_entity.id
_entity.type
_entity.pdbx_description
1 polymer ?
#
loop_
_entity_poly.entity_id
_entity_poly.type
_entity_poly.pdbx_seq_one_letter_code
_entity_poly.pdbx_strand_id
1 'polypeptide(L)'
;MNAPASEKKHSFFEPFAFTQHLSIRSTVVDCQDKIYSEEYEDYIVEYGSWSELVSEQYQTDCYQLADFRFAVVYLEGSAVDESRRNAELVIPRCFGLLSSTQTLEETGAARVRRQSQLELFGQGVMFGIVDTGDGV
;
A
#
# COMPACT_ATOMS: atom_id res chain seq x y z
N MET A 1 -22.71 -39.53 -66.57
CA MET A 1 -21.41 -39.96 -66.02
C MET A 1 -21.23 -39.20 -64.72
N ASN A 2 -21.85 -39.68 -63.64
CA ASN A 2 -21.29 -40.54 -62.59
C ASN A 2 -20.18 -39.85 -61.77
N ALA A 3 -20.57 -39.54 -60.53
CA ALA A 3 -19.82 -38.99 -59.38
C ALA A 3 -18.79 -40.03 -58.83
N PRO A 4 -18.11 -39.92 -57.64
CA PRO A 4 -18.54 -39.27 -56.38
C PRO A 4 -17.43 -38.48 -55.62
N ALA A 5 -17.81 -37.47 -54.82
CA ALA A 5 -18.05 -37.46 -53.37
C ALA A 5 -16.84 -37.75 -52.46
N SER A 6 -16.62 -36.86 -51.49
CA SER A 6 -16.11 -37.24 -50.17
C SER A 6 -16.71 -36.30 -49.12
N GLU A 7 -17.88 -36.69 -48.61
CA GLU A 7 -18.24 -36.45 -47.21
C GLU A 7 -17.41 -37.44 -46.35
N LYS A 8 -16.80 -36.98 -45.26
CA LYS A 8 -16.90 -37.66 -43.96
C LYS A 8 -16.82 -36.66 -42.80
N LYS A 9 -17.92 -36.65 -42.05
CA LYS A 9 -18.09 -36.21 -40.66
C LYS A 9 -17.04 -36.88 -39.75
N HIS A 10 -16.69 -36.26 -38.63
CA HIS A 10 -16.95 -36.83 -37.30
C HIS A 10 -16.59 -35.85 -36.18
N SER A 11 -17.56 -35.67 -35.27
CA SER A 11 -17.40 -35.02 -33.98
C SER A 11 -16.47 -35.82 -33.06
N PHE A 12 -15.71 -35.18 -32.18
CA PHE A 12 -15.54 -35.69 -30.82
C PHE A 12 -15.05 -34.61 -29.85
N PHE A 13 -15.48 -34.76 -28.61
CA PHE A 13 -15.46 -33.85 -27.48
C PHE A 13 -14.24 -34.17 -26.58
N GLU A 14 -13.44 -33.15 -26.21
CA GLU A 14 -12.57 -33.02 -24.98
C GLU A 14 -11.44 -34.09 -24.74
N PRO A 15 -10.33 -33.79 -24.02
CA PRO A 15 -10.30 -33.04 -22.75
C PRO A 15 -9.18 -32.01 -22.52
N PHE A 16 -9.56 -30.93 -21.84
CA PHE A 16 -8.90 -30.38 -20.64
C PHE A 16 -7.43 -30.80 -20.43
N ALA A 17 -6.51 -30.12 -21.13
CA ALA A 17 -5.09 -30.19 -20.82
C ALA A 17 -4.77 -29.17 -19.71
N PHE A 18 -4.85 -29.62 -18.45
CA PHE A 18 -4.23 -28.94 -17.31
C PHE A 18 -2.72 -28.94 -17.50
N THR A 19 -2.21 -27.94 -18.21
CA THR A 19 -0.76 -27.73 -18.29
C THR A 19 -0.35 -26.93 -17.07
N GLN A 20 0.27 -27.59 -16.09
CA GLN A 20 1.14 -26.94 -15.12
C GLN A 20 2.25 -26.22 -15.90
N HIS A 21 2.04 -24.94 -16.18
CA HIS A 21 3.12 -24.09 -16.64
C HIS A 21 3.92 -23.65 -15.42
N LEU A 22 5.08 -24.29 -15.28
CA LEU A 22 6.34 -23.72 -14.83
C LEU A 22 6.19 -22.42 -14.02
N SER A 23 6.44 -22.49 -12.71
CA SER A 23 6.75 -21.30 -11.91
C SER A 23 8.02 -20.68 -12.49
N ILE A 24 7.83 -19.79 -13.47
CA ILE A 24 8.77 -18.70 -13.72
C ILE A 24 8.78 -17.99 -12.37
N ARG A 25 9.89 -18.06 -11.64
CA ARG A 25 10.19 -17.04 -10.63
C ARG A 25 10.16 -15.74 -11.40
N SER A 26 9.02 -15.06 -11.38
CA SER A 26 8.98 -13.66 -11.73
C SER A 26 10.04 -13.04 -10.83
N THR A 27 11.05 -12.42 -11.41
CA THR A 27 11.95 -11.51 -10.69
C THR A 27 11.17 -10.23 -10.33
N VAL A 28 9.92 -10.38 -9.91
CA VAL A 28 9.11 -9.32 -9.33
C VAL A 28 9.62 -9.24 -7.91
N VAL A 29 10.46 -8.23 -7.69
CA VAL A 29 10.78 -7.75 -6.35
C VAL A 29 9.44 -7.56 -5.62
N ASP A 30 9.30 -8.17 -4.46
CA ASP A 30 8.07 -8.08 -3.69
C ASP A 30 7.81 -6.62 -3.32
N CYS A 31 6.55 -6.21 -3.21
CA CYS A 31 6.23 -4.82 -2.86
C CYS A 31 6.82 -4.46 -1.48
N GLN A 32 6.86 -5.41 -0.53
CA GLN A 32 7.50 -5.21 0.76
C GLN A 32 9.00 -4.92 0.60
N ASP A 33 9.70 -5.64 -0.28
CA ASP A 33 11.12 -5.42 -0.55
C ASP A 33 11.38 -4.02 -1.14
N LYS A 34 10.47 -3.51 -1.99
CA LYS A 34 10.55 -2.15 -2.53
C LYS A 34 10.44 -1.09 -1.44
N ILE A 35 9.54 -1.26 -0.48
CA ILE A 35 9.32 -0.32 0.62
C ILE A 35 10.56 -0.17 1.51
N TYR A 36 11.35 -1.23 1.67
CA TYR A 36 12.57 -1.21 2.49
C TYR A 36 13.84 -0.91 1.70
N SER A 37 13.74 -0.66 0.38
CA SER A 37 14.89 -0.47 -0.48
C SER A 37 15.29 1.00 -0.59
N GLU A 38 16.59 1.27 -0.55
CA GLU A 38 17.17 2.59 -0.85
C GLU A 38 17.14 2.91 -2.36
N GLU A 39 16.80 1.94 -3.22
CA GLU A 39 16.65 2.14 -4.66
C GLU A 39 15.26 2.66 -5.05
N TYR A 40 14.31 2.63 -4.11
CA TYR A 40 12.93 3.09 -4.31
C TYR A 40 12.66 4.32 -3.44
N GLU A 41 11.77 5.17 -3.94
CA GLU A 41 11.37 6.41 -3.30
C GLU A 41 9.86 6.41 -3.05
N ASP A 42 9.47 6.98 -1.90
CA ASP A 42 8.09 7.09 -1.46
C ASP A 42 7.48 8.41 -1.96
N TYR A 43 6.28 8.33 -2.51
CA TYR A 43 5.52 9.52 -2.90
C TYR A 43 4.06 9.44 -2.48
N ILE A 44 3.56 10.54 -1.92
CA ILE A 44 2.13 10.75 -1.73
C ILE A 44 1.57 11.33 -3.03
N VAL A 45 0.50 10.73 -3.52
CA VAL A 45 -0.13 11.10 -4.77
C VAL A 45 -1.64 11.18 -4.64
N GLU A 46 -2.25 12.04 -5.44
CA GLU A 46 -3.71 12.11 -5.58
C GLU A 46 -4.15 11.21 -6.72
N TYR A 47 -5.16 10.38 -6.48
CA TYR A 47 -5.80 9.58 -7.52
C TYR A 47 -7.25 10.00 -7.70
N GLY A 48 -7.79 9.70 -8.89
CA GLY A 48 -9.18 9.99 -9.24
C GLY A 48 -10.18 9.12 -8.48
N SER A 49 -11.37 8.93 -9.03
CA SER A 49 -12.47 8.27 -8.32
C SER A 49 -12.31 6.77 -8.08
N TRP A 50 -11.34 6.12 -8.71
CA TRP A 50 -11.16 4.66 -8.68
C TRP A 50 -9.73 4.30 -8.32
N SER A 51 -9.56 3.51 -7.27
CA SER A 51 -8.24 3.07 -6.78
C SER A 51 -7.44 2.27 -7.81
N GLU A 52 -8.13 1.59 -8.72
CA GLU A 52 -7.54 0.82 -9.82
C GLU A 52 -6.72 1.68 -10.79
N LEU A 53 -6.99 3.00 -10.82
CA LEU A 53 -6.26 3.94 -11.66
C LEU A 53 -4.86 4.26 -11.12
N VAL A 54 -4.57 3.98 -9.85
CA VAL A 54 -3.24 4.24 -9.26
C VAL A 54 -2.16 3.49 -10.03
N SER A 55 -2.39 2.20 -10.34
CA SER A 55 -1.46 1.39 -11.12
C SER A 55 -1.19 1.96 -12.51
N GLU A 56 -2.24 2.40 -13.21
CA GLU A 56 -2.14 2.94 -14.56
C GLU A 56 -1.46 4.31 -14.58
N GLN A 57 -1.90 5.21 -13.71
CA GLN A 57 -1.42 6.60 -13.65
C GLN A 57 0.03 6.67 -13.22
N TYR A 58 0.43 5.90 -12.20
CA TYR A 58 1.77 5.95 -11.62
C TYR A 58 2.71 4.85 -12.14
N GLN A 59 2.20 3.94 -12.96
CA GLN A 59 2.94 2.83 -13.58
C GLN A 59 3.60 1.94 -12.52
N THR A 60 2.88 1.64 -11.44
CA THR A 60 3.36 0.79 -10.34
C THR A 60 2.24 -0.03 -9.72
N ASP A 61 2.48 -1.32 -9.52
CA ASP A 61 1.57 -2.19 -8.75
C ASP A 61 1.90 -2.22 -7.26
N CYS A 62 2.90 -1.43 -6.82
CA CYS A 62 3.27 -1.30 -5.42
C CYS A 62 2.81 0.06 -4.91
N TYR A 63 1.65 0.07 -4.26
CA TYR A 63 1.05 1.24 -3.64
C TYR A 63 0.17 0.88 -2.44
N GLN A 64 -0.08 1.85 -1.58
CA GLN A 64 -1.00 1.75 -0.45
C GLN A 64 -2.01 2.89 -0.49
N LEU A 65 -3.30 2.59 -0.37
CA LEU A 65 -4.33 3.62 -0.27
C LEU A 65 -4.28 4.24 1.13
N ALA A 66 -4.09 5.56 1.20
CA ALA A 66 -4.11 6.33 2.43
C ALA A 66 -5.53 6.81 2.77
N ASP A 67 -6.30 7.24 1.76
CA ASP A 67 -7.75 7.46 1.86
C ASP A 67 -8.44 7.28 0.48
N PHE A 68 -9.65 7.84 0.32
CA PHE A 68 -10.44 7.84 -0.92
C PHE A 68 -9.91 8.74 -2.06
N ARG A 69 -8.81 9.47 -1.84
CA ARG A 69 -8.14 10.38 -2.78
C ARG A 69 -6.64 10.24 -2.80
N PHE A 70 -6.03 9.77 -1.71
CA PHE A 70 -4.58 9.71 -1.59
C PHE A 70 -4.06 8.27 -1.56
N ALA A 71 -2.96 8.05 -2.25
CA ALA A 71 -2.17 6.83 -2.17
C ALA A 71 -0.70 7.15 -1.89
N VAL A 72 0.01 6.19 -1.31
CA VAL A 72 1.47 6.16 -1.27
C VAL A 72 1.94 5.21 -2.36
N VAL A 73 2.75 5.69 -3.30
CA VAL A 73 3.33 4.89 -4.39
C VAL A 73 4.83 4.73 -4.16
N TYR A 74 5.34 3.55 -4.51
CA TYR A 74 6.77 3.20 -4.40
C TYR A 74 7.36 3.08 -5.80
N LEU A 75 8.24 4.02 -6.16
CA LEU A 75 8.79 4.16 -7.51
C LEU A 75 10.31 3.98 -7.45
N GLU A 76 10.88 3.33 -8.47
CA GLU A 76 12.34 3.22 -8.58
C GLU A 76 12.93 4.62 -8.79
N GLY A 77 13.87 5.05 -7.94
CA GLY A 77 14.38 6.42 -7.96
C GLY A 77 15.07 6.77 -9.29
N SER A 78 15.68 5.78 -9.94
CA SER A 78 16.30 5.90 -11.26
C SER A 78 15.30 6.22 -12.38
N ALA A 79 14.02 5.87 -12.19
CA ALA A 79 12.94 6.03 -13.16
C ALA A 79 12.14 7.34 -12.99
N VAL A 80 12.43 8.13 -11.95
CA VAL A 80 11.71 9.39 -11.64
C VAL A 80 12.59 10.59 -11.93
N ASP A 81 12.34 11.24 -13.07
CA ASP A 81 13.00 12.50 -13.42
C ASP A 81 12.52 13.70 -12.58
N GLU A 82 13.31 14.78 -12.58
CA GLU A 82 13.01 16.00 -11.81
C GLU A 82 11.70 16.68 -12.24
N SER A 83 11.30 16.56 -13.50
CA SER A 83 10.09 17.20 -14.02
C SER A 83 8.84 16.54 -13.45
N ARG A 84 8.80 15.20 -13.47
CA ARG A 84 7.72 14.40 -12.88
C ARG A 84 7.67 14.60 -11.37
N ARG A 85 8.84 14.61 -10.71
CA ARG A 85 8.97 14.84 -9.26
C ARG A 85 8.38 16.18 -8.83
N ASN A 86 8.64 17.25 -9.58
CA ASN A 86 8.19 18.59 -9.22
C ASN A 86 6.73 18.90 -9.62
N ALA A 87 6.17 18.15 -10.58
CA ALA A 87 4.84 18.42 -11.11
C ALA A 87 3.72 17.64 -10.42
N GLU A 88 3.98 16.39 -10.03
CA GLU A 88 2.90 15.46 -9.62
C GLU A 88 3.17 14.75 -8.29
N LEU A 89 4.44 14.58 -7.90
CA LEU A 89 4.79 13.70 -6.80
C LEU A 89 5.11 14.49 -5.52
N VAL A 90 4.48 14.12 -4.41
CA VAL A 90 4.76 14.74 -3.10
C VAL A 90 5.68 13.85 -2.28
N ILE A 91 6.90 14.30 -2.01
CA ILE A 91 7.84 13.60 -1.12
C ILE A 91 7.33 13.74 0.33
N PRO A 92 7.12 12.63 1.07
CA PRO A 92 6.73 12.67 2.47
C PRO A 92 7.72 13.46 3.33
N ARG A 93 7.21 14.21 4.31
CA ARG A 93 8.05 14.87 5.31
C ARG A 93 8.49 13.85 6.35
N CYS A 94 9.79 13.73 6.62
CA CYS A 94 10.30 12.93 7.72
C CYS A 94 10.21 13.72 9.05
N PHE A 95 9.58 13.12 10.06
CA PHE A 95 9.51 13.68 11.41
C PHE A 95 10.52 12.97 12.32
N GLY A 96 11.32 13.74 13.06
CA GLY A 96 12.25 13.21 14.06
C GLY A 96 11.58 12.95 15.39
N LEU A 97 12.26 12.19 16.26
CA LEU A 97 11.79 11.93 17.62
C LEU A 97 11.67 13.24 18.41
N LEU A 98 10.53 13.41 19.07
CA LEU A 98 10.35 14.49 20.03
C LEU A 98 11.06 14.12 21.33
N SER A 99 11.94 14.99 21.82
CA SER A 99 12.54 14.82 23.15
C SER A 99 11.46 15.01 24.21
N SER A 100 11.20 13.98 25.01
CA SER A 100 10.23 14.04 26.09
C SER A 100 10.86 14.69 27.33
N THR A 101 10.24 15.77 27.81
CA THR A 101 10.36 16.21 29.20
C THR A 101 8.99 16.11 29.87
N GLN A 102 9.01 15.60 31.11
CA GLN A 102 7.85 15.35 31.97
C GLN A 102 7.02 16.63 32.16
N THR A 103 5.71 16.60 32.42
CA THR A 103 5.19 16.01 33.66
C THR A 103 3.65 15.86 33.65
N LEU A 104 3.19 14.73 34.19
CA LEU A 104 1.80 14.58 34.67
C LEU A 104 1.45 15.58 35.79
N GLU A 105 2.47 16.16 36.43
CA GLU A 105 2.36 17.22 37.44
C GLU A 105 1.98 18.58 36.82
N GLU A 106 2.61 19.01 35.71
CA GLU A 106 2.32 20.29 35.04
C GLU A 106 0.91 20.34 34.44
N THR A 107 0.39 19.20 33.97
CA THR A 107 -0.96 19.11 33.37
C THR A 107 -2.07 19.03 34.41
N GLY A 108 -1.74 18.83 35.70
CA GLY A 108 -2.72 18.68 36.77
C GLY A 108 -3.57 17.41 36.68
N ALA A 109 -3.27 16.49 35.77
CA ALA A 109 -4.02 15.25 35.55
C ALA A 109 -4.15 14.40 36.83
N ALA A 110 -3.14 14.44 37.70
CA ALA A 110 -3.18 13.77 39.00
C ALA A 110 -4.27 14.30 39.94
N ARG A 111 -4.65 15.59 39.85
CA ARG A 111 -5.74 16.17 40.67
C ARG A 111 -7.10 15.67 40.21
N VAL A 112 -7.33 15.60 38.89
CA VAL A 112 -8.58 15.12 38.30
C VAL A 112 -8.81 13.65 38.64
N ARG A 113 -7.77 12.81 38.52
CA ARG A 113 -7.85 11.37 38.87
C ARG A 113 -8.16 11.10 40.34
N ARG A 114 -7.84 12.04 41.25
CA ARG A 114 -8.12 11.90 42.69
C ARG A 114 -9.59 12.19 43.06
N GLN A 115 -10.39 12.73 42.15
CA GLN A 115 -11.82 12.94 42.37
C GLN A 115 -12.60 11.69 41.96
N SER A 116 -12.90 10.82 42.92
CA SER A 116 -13.57 9.54 42.68
C SER A 116 -14.95 9.66 42.01
N GLN A 117 -15.59 10.83 42.08
CA GLN A 117 -16.89 11.09 41.45
C GLN A 117 -16.81 11.29 39.93
N LEU A 118 -15.63 11.57 39.36
CA LEU A 118 -15.49 11.88 37.94
C LEU A 118 -15.28 10.62 37.07
N GLU A 119 -14.82 9.52 37.65
CA GLU A 119 -14.59 8.22 36.96
C GLU A 119 -13.85 8.29 35.60
N LEU A 120 -12.98 9.30 35.40
CA LEU A 120 -12.26 9.51 34.14
C LEU A 120 -10.96 8.70 34.08
N PHE A 121 -11.04 7.42 33.70
CA PHE A 121 -9.86 6.55 33.52
C PHE A 121 -9.62 6.11 32.07
N GLY A 122 -10.33 6.70 31.11
CA GLY A 122 -10.19 6.41 29.69
C GLY A 122 -11.04 5.25 29.19
N GLN A 123 -12.02 4.77 29.96
CA GLN A 123 -13.00 3.79 29.48
C GLN A 123 -13.73 4.33 28.24
N GLY A 124 -13.79 3.52 27.18
CA GLY A 124 -14.42 3.91 25.92
C GLY A 124 -13.60 4.89 25.07
N VAL A 125 -12.35 5.19 25.44
CA VAL A 125 -11.45 6.07 24.69
C VAL A 125 -10.39 5.24 23.95
N MET A 126 -10.17 5.55 22.67
CA MET A 126 -9.10 4.96 21.86
C MET A 126 -7.95 5.96 21.71
N PHE A 127 -6.72 5.50 21.97
CA PHE A 127 -5.50 6.27 21.72
C PHE A 127 -4.76 5.67 20.53
N GLY A 128 -4.61 6.44 19.45
CA GLY A 128 -3.73 6.11 18.34
C GLY A 128 -2.36 6.73 18.57
N ILE A 129 -1.34 5.90 18.68
CA ILE A 129 0.05 6.34 18.82
C ILE A 129 0.80 5.93 17.56
N VAL A 130 1.39 6.91 16.88
CA VAL A 130 2.32 6.70 15.77
C VAL A 130 3.69 7.10 16.28
N ASP A 131 4.46 6.10 16.66
CA ASP A 131 5.82 6.25 17.20
C ASP A 131 6.67 5.09 16.67
N THR A 132 7.95 5.03 17.03
CA THR A 132 8.88 3.98 16.59
C THR A 132 8.63 2.60 17.21
N GLY A 133 7.50 2.42 17.91
CA GLY A 133 7.21 1.23 18.71
C GLY A 133 7.63 1.37 20.18
N ASP A 134 7.30 0.37 21.00
CA ASP A 134 7.50 0.35 22.45
C ASP A 134 8.81 -0.32 22.89
N GLY A 135 9.65 -0.77 21.96
CA GLY A 135 11.01 -1.23 22.21
C GLY A 135 11.10 -2.49 23.09
N VAL A 136 10.09 -3.36 23.08
CA VAL A 136 10.16 -4.71 23.69
C VAL A 136 10.93 -5.71 22.84
#